data_AF-A0A842WPR7-F1
#
_entry.id   AF-A0A842WPR7-F1
#
_cell.length_a   1.000
_cell.length_b   1.000
_cell.length_c   1.000
_cell.angle_alpha   90.00
_cell.angle_beta   90.00
_cell.angle_gamma   90.00
#
_symmetry.space_group_name_H-M   'P 1'
#
loop_
_entity.id
_entity.type
_entity.pdbx_description
1 polymer ?
#
loop_
_entity_poly.entity_id
_entity_poly.type
_entity_poly.pdbx_seq_one_letter_code
_entity_poly.pdbx_strand_id
1 'polypeptide(L)'
;MTDTIESLRERIRTLEHQHKTYTDLQLVYLPILMDDIKSENLLQIEKHGIQTKTLEEWVTFTVEELGEVARAVTDHKYKNKPISAIYWEAISTATLCLKIAEMAHTANEINGDT
;
A
#
# COMPACT_ATOMS: atom_id res chain seq x y z
N MET A 1 -6.04 16.93 23.11
CA MET A 1 -5.86 16.35 21.75
C MET A 1 -4.89 15.16 21.75
N THR A 2 -3.94 15.11 22.68
CA THR A 2 -3.03 13.99 22.95
C THR A 2 -3.73 12.77 23.56
N ASP A 3 -4.75 13.00 24.40
CA ASP A 3 -5.48 11.93 25.12
C ASP A 3 -6.24 10.96 24.21
N THR A 4 -6.58 11.38 22.99
CA THR A 4 -7.31 10.56 22.02
C THR A 4 -6.40 9.53 21.36
N ILE A 5 -5.15 9.87 21.08
CA ILE A 5 -4.18 8.98 20.41
C ILE A 5 -3.66 7.92 21.38
N GLU A 6 -3.38 8.30 22.63
CA GLU A 6 -2.93 7.37 23.69
C GLU A 6 -4.03 6.33 23.99
N SER A 7 -5.29 6.78 24.11
CA SER A 7 -6.45 5.92 24.32
C SER A 7 -6.70 4.94 23.16
N LEU A 8 -6.48 5.38 21.91
CA LEU A 8 -6.55 4.52 20.73
C LEU A 8 -5.45 3.45 20.74
N ARG A 9 -4.22 3.82 21.10
CA ARG A 9 -3.09 2.87 21.22
C ARG A 9 -3.36 1.78 22.25
N GLU A 10 -3.90 2.16 23.41
CA GLU A 10 -4.21 1.21 24.50
C GLU A 10 -5.31 0.21 24.10
N ARG A 11 -6.34 0.70 23.39
CA ARG A 11 -7.42 -0.13 22.85
C ARG A 11 -6.92 -1.10 21.77
N ILE A 12 -6.04 -0.64 20.89
CA ILE A 12 -5.42 -1.48 19.85
C ILE A 12 -4.59 -2.61 20.48
N ARG A 13 -3.73 -2.29 21.46
CA ARG A 13 -2.92 -3.29 22.20
C ARG A 13 -3.76 -4.39 22.86
N THR A 14 -4.92 -4.00 23.41
CA THR A 14 -5.80 -4.94 24.12
C THR A 14 -6.49 -5.91 23.16
N LEU A 15 -6.85 -5.47 21.95
CA LEU A 15 -7.49 -6.30 20.93
C LEU A 15 -6.51 -7.31 20.31
N GLU A 16 -5.24 -6.95 20.17
CA GLU A 16 -4.18 -7.80 19.61
C GLU A 16 -3.95 -9.10 20.39
N HIS A 17 -4.33 -9.17 21.67
CA HIS A 17 -4.00 -10.28 22.56
C HIS A 17 -4.94 -11.49 22.46
N GLN A 18 -6.14 -11.36 21.88
CA GLN A 18 -7.14 -12.45 21.87
C GLN A 18 -7.51 -12.94 20.47
N HIS A 19 -7.34 -12.11 19.44
CA HIS A 19 -7.30 -12.47 18.03
C HIS A 19 -6.47 -11.38 17.35
N LYS A 20 -5.52 -11.68 16.44
CA LYS A 20 -4.79 -10.65 15.68
C LYS A 20 -5.72 -9.94 14.67
N THR A 21 -6.74 -9.25 15.15
CA THR A 21 -7.67 -8.46 14.35
C THR A 21 -7.10 -7.06 14.21
N TYR A 22 -7.03 -6.57 12.97
CA TYR A 22 -6.63 -5.20 12.67
C TYR A 22 -7.88 -4.36 12.42
N THR A 23 -7.92 -3.13 12.93
CA THR A 23 -9.06 -2.21 12.79
C THR A 23 -8.79 -1.24 11.65
N ASP A 24 -9.78 -1.04 10.77
CA ASP A 24 -9.74 0.05 9.80
C ASP A 24 -9.82 1.39 10.54
N LEU A 25 -8.74 2.17 10.44
CA LEU A 25 -8.62 3.49 11.05
C LEU A 25 -9.03 4.60 10.08
N GLN A 26 -9.71 4.29 8.97
CA GLN A 26 -10.22 5.27 8.01
C GLN A 26 -9.11 6.19 7.48
N LEU A 27 -7.94 5.60 7.20
CA LEU A 27 -6.77 6.29 6.65
C LEU A 27 -6.29 7.50 7.48
N VAL A 28 -6.42 7.49 8.81
CA VAL A 28 -5.86 8.57 9.68
C VAL A 28 -4.36 8.81 9.49
N TYR A 29 -3.63 7.82 8.95
CA TYR A 29 -2.20 7.92 8.62
C TYR A 29 -1.93 8.31 7.16
N LEU A 30 -2.93 8.77 6.41
CA LEU A 30 -2.81 9.07 4.98
C LEU A 30 -1.56 9.91 4.62
N PRO A 31 -1.20 11.00 5.33
CA PRO A 31 0.01 11.75 4.99
C PRO A 31 1.28 10.90 4.98
N ILE A 32 1.45 10.04 6.00
CA ILE A 32 2.60 9.14 6.11
C ILE A 32 2.56 8.08 4.99
N LEU A 33 1.37 7.50 4.74
CA LEU A 33 1.19 6.51 3.67
C LEU A 33 1.53 7.10 2.29
N MET A 34 1.18 8.36 2.04
CA MET A 34 1.51 9.05 0.79
C MET A 34 3.00 9.34 0.65
N ASP A 35 3.70 9.70 1.75
CA ASP A 35 5.14 9.87 1.75
C ASP A 35 5.88 8.55 1.46
N ASP A 36 5.39 7.43 2.02
CA ASP A 36 5.94 6.10 1.77
C ASP A 36 5.68 5.63 0.34
N ILE A 37 4.49 5.86 -0.21
CA ILE A 37 4.17 5.60 -1.63
C ILE A 37 5.09 6.41 -2.55
N LYS A 38 5.34 7.69 -2.24
CA LYS A 38 6.25 8.53 -3.02
C LYS A 38 7.67 7.97 -2.98
N SER A 39 8.11 7.51 -1.81
CA SER A 39 9.43 6.92 -1.64
C SER A 39 9.57 5.61 -2.41
N GLU A 40 8.57 4.73 -2.33
CA GLU A 40 8.50 3.50 -3.10
C GLU A 40 8.50 3.75 -4.61
N ASN A 41 7.77 4.76 -5.09
CA ASN A 41 7.81 5.16 -6.50
C ASN A 41 9.24 5.51 -6.95
N LEU A 42 9.97 6.28 -6.14
CA LEU A 42 11.36 6.66 -6.45
C LEU A 42 12.27 5.43 -6.49
N LEU A 43 12.11 4.48 -5.55
CA LEU A 43 12.85 3.22 -5.55
C LEU A 43 12.56 2.37 -6.80
N GLN A 44 11.31 2.30 -7.23
CA GLN A 44 10.94 1.59 -8.46
C GLN A 44 11.56 2.25 -9.69
N ILE A 45 11.57 3.59 -9.76
CA ILE A 45 12.22 4.34 -10.84
C ILE A 45 13.74 4.12 -10.82
N GLU A 46 14.37 4.09 -9.65
CA GLU A 46 15.79 3.80 -9.53
C GLU A 46 16.13 2.39 -10.02
N LYS A 47 15.30 1.39 -9.65
CA LYS A 47 15.53 -0.02 -9.97
C LYS A 47 15.23 -0.36 -11.43
N HIS A 48 14.18 0.20 -11.99
CA HIS A 48 13.65 -0.21 -13.30
C HIS A 48 13.73 0.90 -14.36
N GLY A 49 13.92 2.15 -13.95
CA GLY A 49 13.74 3.32 -14.81
C GLY A 49 12.27 3.69 -14.98
N ILE A 50 12.00 4.82 -15.63
CA ILE A 50 10.65 5.19 -16.06
C ILE A 50 10.14 4.15 -17.07
N GLN A 51 9.00 3.55 -16.79
CA GLN A 51 8.41 2.51 -17.63
C GLN A 51 7.31 3.09 -18.52
N THR A 52 7.32 2.73 -19.81
CA THR A 52 6.23 2.99 -20.76
C THR A 52 5.58 1.66 -21.12
N LYS A 53 4.36 1.44 -20.63
CA LYS A 53 3.65 0.16 -20.68
C LYS A 53 2.16 0.38 -20.89
N THR A 54 1.49 -0.63 -21.44
CA THR A 54 0.03 -0.65 -21.58
C THR A 54 -0.65 -0.75 -20.22
N LEU A 55 -1.93 -0.35 -20.12
CA LEU A 55 -2.68 -0.47 -18.86
C LEU A 55 -2.81 -1.94 -18.43
N GLU A 56 -2.93 -2.86 -19.39
CA GLU A 56 -2.99 -4.30 -19.18
C GLU A 56 -1.68 -4.85 -18.57
N GLU A 57 -0.53 -4.39 -19.06
CA GLU A 57 0.77 -4.71 -18.46
C GLU A 57 0.87 -4.19 -17.03
N TRP A 58 0.45 -2.94 -16.77
CA TRP A 58 0.45 -2.38 -15.41
C TRP A 58 -0.46 -3.13 -14.45
N VAL A 59 -1.65 -3.55 -14.90
CA VAL A 59 -2.55 -4.40 -14.11
C VAL A 59 -1.88 -5.74 -13.81
N THR A 60 -1.16 -6.32 -14.77
CA THR A 60 -0.42 -7.57 -14.56
C THR A 60 0.62 -7.42 -13.44
N PHE A 61 1.46 -6.38 -13.48
CA PHE A 61 2.43 -6.10 -12.42
C PHE A 61 1.75 -5.86 -11.06
N THR A 62 0.62 -5.17 -11.06
CA THR A 62 -0.14 -4.91 -9.83
C THR A 62 -0.68 -6.20 -9.20
N VAL A 63 -1.12 -7.16 -10.01
CA VAL A 63 -1.58 -8.47 -9.54
C VAL A 63 -0.43 -9.30 -8.99
N GLU A 64 0.76 -9.22 -9.57
CA GLU A 64 1.96 -9.87 -9.04
C GLU A 64 2.31 -9.36 -7.63
N GLU A 65 2.33 -8.04 -7.44
CA GLU A 65 2.57 -7.40 -6.13
C GLU A 65 1.47 -7.74 -5.11
N LEU A 66 0.20 -7.81 -5.54
CA LEU A 66 -0.88 -8.30 -4.67
C LEU A 66 -0.65 -9.75 -4.22
N GLY A 67 -0.04 -10.57 -5.06
CA GLY A 67 0.43 -11.91 -4.72
C GLY A 67 1.52 -11.89 -3.63
N GLU A 68 2.44 -10.92 -3.66
CA GLU A 68 3.46 -10.72 -2.62
C GLU A 68 2.83 -10.26 -1.30
N VAL A 69 1.80 -9.42 -1.31
CA VAL A 69 1.01 -9.10 -0.10
C VAL A 69 0.42 -10.37 0.53
N ALA A 70 -0.22 -11.22 -0.28
CA ALA A 70 -0.79 -12.48 0.19
C ALA A 70 0.29 -13.42 0.77
N ARG A 71 1.47 -13.45 0.15
CA ARG A 71 2.63 -14.20 0.64
C ARG A 71 3.14 -13.63 1.97
N ALA A 72 3.29 -12.31 2.09
CA ALA A 72 3.75 -11.66 3.31
C ALA A 72 2.81 -11.93 4.49
N VAL A 73 1.49 -11.95 4.28
CA VAL A 73 0.50 -12.34 5.31
C VAL A 73 0.70 -13.79 5.74
N THR A 74 0.85 -14.70 4.77
CA THR A 74 1.11 -16.13 5.02
C THR A 74 2.40 -16.33 5.81
N ASP A 75 3.47 -15.63 5.43
CA ASP A 75 4.77 -15.71 6.06
C ASP A 75 4.80 -15.07 7.46
N HIS A 76 4.05 -13.99 7.69
CA HIS A 76 3.84 -13.45 9.02
C HIS A 76 3.13 -14.46 9.94
N LYS A 77 2.10 -15.14 9.41
CA LYS A 77 1.29 -16.09 10.17
C LYS A 77 2.03 -17.38 10.49
N TYR A 78 2.76 -17.95 9.53
CA TYR A 78 3.31 -19.31 9.65
C TYR A 78 4.84 -19.35 9.77
N LYS A 79 5.56 -18.27 9.40
CA LYS A 79 7.03 -18.22 9.41
C LYS A 79 7.60 -17.14 10.33
N ASN A 80 6.77 -16.57 11.22
CA ASN A 80 7.17 -15.51 12.17
C ASN A 80 7.87 -14.31 11.49
N LYS A 81 7.54 -14.00 10.23
CA LYS A 81 8.06 -12.79 9.57
C LYS A 81 7.44 -11.53 10.18
N PRO A 82 8.15 -10.38 10.17
CA PRO A 82 7.64 -9.16 10.77
C PRO A 82 6.41 -8.62 10.02
N ILE A 83 5.52 -7.94 10.74
CA ILE A 83 4.32 -7.31 10.16
C ILE A 83 4.67 -6.21 9.15
N SER A 84 5.85 -5.59 9.29
CA SER A 84 6.36 -4.59 8.36
C SER A 84 6.56 -5.13 6.94
N ALA A 85 6.72 -6.44 6.76
CA ALA A 85 6.75 -7.03 5.42
C ALA A 85 5.40 -6.82 4.71
N ILE A 86 4.29 -7.11 5.40
CA ILE A 86 2.94 -6.88 4.85
C ILE A 86 2.73 -5.41 4.50
N TYR A 87 3.20 -4.50 5.38
CA TYR A 87 3.13 -3.07 5.15
C TYR A 87 3.81 -2.66 3.84
N TRP A 88 5.07 -3.06 3.64
CA TRP A 88 5.83 -2.66 2.45
C TRP A 88 5.30 -3.27 1.16
N GLU A 89 4.85 -4.53 1.16
CA GLU A 89 4.20 -5.11 -0.03
C GLU A 89 2.89 -4.38 -0.38
N ALA A 90 2.14 -3.94 0.64
CA ALA A 90 0.91 -3.16 0.44
C ALA A 90 1.21 -1.76 -0.12
N ILE A 91 2.29 -1.11 0.33
CA ILE A 91 2.76 0.19 -0.21
C ILE A 91 3.22 0.02 -1.67
N SER A 92 3.97 -1.04 -2.00
CA SER A 92 4.37 -1.36 -3.39
C SER A 92 3.14 -1.53 -4.28
N THR A 93 2.18 -2.35 -3.85
CA THR A 93 0.93 -2.58 -4.57
C THR A 93 0.13 -1.28 -4.77
N ALA A 94 -0.02 -0.46 -3.71
CA ALA A 94 -0.72 0.82 -3.78
C ALA A 94 -0.03 1.81 -4.73
N THR A 95 1.30 1.80 -4.77
CA THR A 95 2.10 2.62 -5.68
C THR A 95 1.78 2.29 -7.14
N LEU A 96 1.65 1.01 -7.48
CA LEU A 96 1.26 0.59 -8.83
C LEU A 96 -0.18 0.99 -9.17
N CYS A 97 -1.13 0.81 -8.24
CA CYS A 97 -2.51 1.26 -8.42
C CYS A 97 -2.61 2.77 -8.69
N LEU A 98 -1.83 3.59 -7.99
CA LEU A 98 -1.83 5.04 -8.18
C LEU A 98 -1.20 5.46 -9.51
N LYS A 99 -0.16 4.76 -9.98
CA LYS A 99 0.39 4.99 -11.34
C LYS A 99 -0.66 4.71 -12.42
N ILE A 100 -1.43 3.63 -12.28
CA ILE A 100 -2.55 3.34 -13.19
C ILE A 100 -3.58 4.47 -13.18
N ALA A 101 -3.96 4.94 -11.99
CA ALA A 101 -4.90 6.06 -11.85
C ALA A 101 -4.37 7.35 -12.49
N GLU A 102 -3.08 7.67 -12.32
CA GLU A 102 -2.41 8.82 -12.95
C GLU A 102 -2.45 8.72 -14.49
N MET A 103 -2.10 7.56 -15.05
CA MET A 103 -2.14 7.36 -16.51
C MET A 103 -3.56 7.43 -17.07
N ALA A 104 -4.53 6.85 -16.38
CA ALA A 104 -5.94 6.92 -16.76
C ALA A 104 -6.49 8.35 -16.69
N HIS A 105 -6.15 9.09 -15.64
CA HIS A 105 -6.50 10.50 -15.51
C HIS A 105 -5.92 11.32 -16.66
N THR A 106 -4.64 11.14 -16.96
CA THR A 106 -3.95 11.81 -18.08
C THR A 106 -4.65 11.48 -19.42
N ALA A 107 -5.04 10.23 -19.64
CA ALA A 107 -5.76 9.84 -20.85
C ALA A 107 -7.14 10.52 -20.96
N ASN A 108 -7.88 10.62 -19.85
CA ASN A 108 -9.18 11.31 -19.83
C ASN A 108 -9.02 12.80 -20.13
N GLU A 109 -8.00 13.47 -19.60
CA GLU A 109 -7.71 14.88 -19.90
C GLU A 109 -7.41 15.09 -21.39
N ILE A 110 -6.66 14.17 -22.01
CA ILE A 110 -6.35 14.23 -23.45
C ILE A 110 -7.61 14.02 -24.31
N ASN A 111 -8.52 13.14 -23.88
CA ASN A 111 -9.76 12.83 -24.61
C ASN A 111 -10.88 13.87 -24.37
N GLY A 112 -10.76 14.72 -23.35
CA GLY A 112 -11.79 15.68 -22.97
C GLY A 112 -12.95 15.06 -22.17
N ASP A 113 -12.70 13.97 -21.46
CA ASP A 113 -13.71 13.22 -20.69
C ASP A 113 -13.86 13.70 -19.22
N THR A 114 -13.18 14.80 -18.85
CA THR A 114 -13.14 15.39 -17.49
C THR A 114 -13.72 16.79 -17.42
#